data_AF-A0A127T4M1-F1
#
_entry.id   AF-A0A127T4M1-F1
#
_cell.length_a   1.000
_cell.length_b   1.000
_cell.length_c   1.000
_cell.angle_alpha   90.00
_cell.angle_beta   90.00
_cell.angle_gamma   90.00
#
_symmetry.space_group_name_H-M   'P 1'
#
loop_
_entity.id
_entity.type
_entity.pdbx_description
1 polymer ?
#
loop_
_entity_poly.entity_id
_entity_poly.type
_entity_poly.pdbx_seq_one_letter_code
_entity_poly.pdbx_strand_id
1 'polypeptide(L)'
;MRGVTLRGSHTMKKNPSRTAALPFEIVATRDQPLGMPAERFLRDYWHKRPLLIRNAFPGFETPVQPEDLAGLACEEGVLGPAWPAKRACWRG
;
A
#
# COMPACT_ATOMS: atom_id res chain seq x y z
N MET A 1 -29.23 52.56 -7.78
CA MET A 1 -27.79 52.26 -7.59
C MET A 1 -27.69 51.60 -6.21
N ARG A 2 -27.33 50.34 -5.99
CA ARG A 2 -26.27 49.45 -6.51
C ARG A 2 -26.89 48.02 -6.48
N GLY A 3 -26.67 47.07 -7.37
CA GLY A 3 -25.46 46.75 -8.11
C GLY A 3 -24.94 45.39 -7.63
N VAL A 4 -25.24 44.34 -8.39
CA VAL A 4 -24.38 43.17 -8.70
C VAL A 4 -24.20 42.03 -7.67
N THR A 5 -24.72 40.87 -8.07
CA THR A 5 -24.33 39.48 -7.70
C THR A 5 -22.85 39.23 -7.94
N LEU A 6 -22.11 38.55 -7.05
CA LEU A 6 -21.03 37.65 -7.48
C LEU A 6 -20.87 36.41 -6.57
N ARG A 7 -21.09 35.29 -7.25
CA ARG A 7 -20.77 33.89 -7.00
C ARG A 7 -19.27 33.70 -6.68
N GLY A 8 -18.92 32.79 -5.76
CA GLY A 8 -17.55 32.31 -5.52
C GLY A 8 -17.31 32.09 -4.03
N SER A 9 -16.76 30.99 -3.53
CA SER A 9 -15.66 30.23 -4.10
C SER A 9 -15.69 28.80 -3.57
N HIS A 10 -16.17 27.85 -4.38
CA HIS A 10 -15.69 26.48 -4.22
C HIS A 10 -14.19 26.53 -4.50
N THR A 11 -13.37 26.40 -3.46
CA THR A 11 -11.93 26.19 -3.65
C THR A 11 -11.80 24.84 -4.35
N MET A 12 -11.68 24.88 -5.67
CA MET A 12 -11.22 23.72 -6.41
C MET A 12 -9.78 23.51 -5.92
N LYS A 13 -9.61 22.62 -4.93
CA LYS A 13 -8.29 22.16 -4.47
C LYS A 13 -7.57 21.70 -5.72
N LYS A 14 -6.61 22.51 -6.20
CA LYS A 14 -5.80 22.21 -7.37
C LYS A 14 -5.25 20.79 -7.19
N ASN A 15 -5.70 19.88 -8.03
CA ASN A 15 -5.24 18.51 -8.03
C ASN A 15 -3.81 18.54 -8.62
N PRO A 16 -2.74 18.30 -7.84
CA PRO A 16 -1.40 18.33 -8.37
C PRO A 16 -1.18 16.98 -9.06
N SER A 17 -1.70 16.86 -10.29
CA SER A 17 -1.58 15.66 -11.12
C SER A 17 -0.83 15.92 -12.43
N ARG A 18 -0.09 17.04 -12.52
CA ARG A 18 0.87 17.25 -13.61
C ARG A 18 2.28 17.26 -13.04
N THR A 19 2.84 16.06 -12.93
CA THR A 19 4.29 15.83 -13.00
C THR A 19 5.14 16.63 -12.00
N ALA A 20 4.67 16.81 -10.76
CA ALA A 20 5.65 16.92 -9.68
C ALA A 20 6.36 15.57 -9.58
N ALA A 21 7.69 15.55 -9.39
CA ALA A 21 8.46 14.33 -9.22
C ALA A 21 7.84 13.52 -8.06
N LEU A 22 7.07 12.49 -8.41
CA LEU A 22 6.37 11.68 -7.43
C LEU A 22 7.40 10.91 -6.62
N PRO A 23 7.33 10.94 -5.28
CA PRO A 23 8.30 10.28 -4.44
C PRO A 23 8.25 8.75 -4.63
N PHE A 24 9.41 8.10 -4.53
CA PHE A 24 9.52 6.64 -4.53
C PHE A 24 9.20 6.04 -3.15
N GLU A 25 9.21 6.88 -2.10
CA GLU A 25 8.99 6.50 -0.72
C GLU A 25 8.07 7.51 -0.02
N ILE A 26 7.12 7.01 0.76
CA ILE A 26 6.23 7.81 1.60
C ILE A 26 6.08 7.19 2.98
N VAL A 27 5.69 8.01 3.96
CA VAL A 27 5.41 7.58 5.33
C VAL A 27 3.89 7.54 5.54
N ALA A 28 3.38 6.40 6.00
CA ALA A 28 2.00 6.26 6.39
C ALA A 28 1.74 6.74 7.82
N THR A 29 0.51 7.18 8.06
CA THR A 29 0.03 7.56 9.38
C THR A 29 -1.15 6.68 9.78
N ARG A 30 -1.54 6.72 11.06
CA ARG A 30 -2.66 5.94 11.58
C ARG A 30 -3.98 6.23 10.86
N ASP A 31 -4.19 7.48 10.45
CA ASP A 31 -5.40 7.93 9.73
C ASP A 31 -5.27 7.74 8.21
N GLN A 32 -4.05 7.53 7.71
CA GLN A 32 -3.77 7.42 6.29
C GLN A 32 -2.71 6.34 6.02
N PRO A 33 -3.12 5.07 5.87
CA PRO A 33 -2.20 3.93 5.73
C PRO A 33 -1.40 3.96 4.42
N LEU A 34 -1.85 4.75 3.44
CA LEU A 34 -1.13 4.98 2.18
C LEU A 34 -0.37 6.30 2.15
N GLY A 35 -0.30 7.07 3.25
CA GLY A 35 0.29 8.42 3.29
C GLY A 35 -0.37 9.44 2.33
N MET A 36 -1.41 9.04 1.61
CA MET A 36 -2.21 9.82 0.67
C MET A 36 -3.60 9.20 0.47
N PRO A 37 -4.56 9.91 -0.15
CA PRO A 37 -5.87 9.34 -0.49
C PRO A 37 -5.75 8.17 -1.48
N ALA A 38 -6.60 7.16 -1.34
CA ALA A 38 -6.57 5.97 -2.20
C ALA A 38 -6.72 6.31 -3.70
N GLU A 39 -7.52 7.33 -4.02
CA GLU A 39 -7.74 7.81 -5.39
C GLU A 39 -6.44 8.31 -6.03
N ARG A 40 -5.58 8.95 -5.24
CA ARG A 40 -4.27 9.40 -5.71
C ARG A 40 -3.34 8.21 -5.96
N PHE A 41 -3.32 7.24 -5.05
CA PHE A 41 -2.52 6.02 -5.21
C PHE A 41 -2.89 5.24 -6.49
N LEU A 42 -4.19 5.01 -6.71
CA LEU A 42 -4.69 4.30 -7.89
C LEU A 42 -4.38 5.03 -9.20
N ARG A 43 -4.49 6.37 -9.20
CA ARG A 43 -4.22 7.18 -10.39
C ARG A 43 -2.73 7.21 -10.73
N ASP A 44 -1.87 7.41 -9.73
CA ASP A 44 -0.47 7.79 -9.98
C ASP A 44 0.52 6.63 -9.85
N TYR A 45 0.20 5.60 -9.05
CA TYR A 45 1.15 4.53 -8.67
C TYR A 45 0.71 3.13 -9.07
N TRP A 46 -0.56 2.77 -8.92
CA TRP A 46 -1.05 1.41 -9.19
C TRP A 46 -0.73 0.93 -10.61
N HIS A 47 -0.03 -0.20 -10.72
CA HIS A 47 0.48 -0.78 -11.99
C HIS A 47 1.33 0.18 -12.87
N LYS A 48 1.84 1.28 -12.32
CA LYS A 48 2.65 2.26 -13.06
C LYS A 48 4.08 2.36 -12.54
N ARG A 49 4.25 2.36 -11.22
CA ARG A 49 5.56 2.49 -10.59
C ARG A 49 5.60 1.82 -9.22
N PRO A 50 6.75 1.25 -8.81
CA PRO A 50 6.93 0.80 -7.44
C PRO A 50 6.88 2.00 -6.47
N LEU A 51 6.32 1.78 -5.28
CA LEU A 51 6.22 2.76 -4.20
C LEU A 51 6.47 2.06 -2.86
N LEU A 52 7.43 2.55 -2.09
CA LEU A 52 7.65 2.10 -0.72
C LEU A 52 6.80 2.92 0.25
N ILE A 53 5.94 2.25 1.02
CA ILE A 53 5.12 2.88 2.06
C ILE A 53 5.65 2.43 3.42
N ARG A 54 6.38 3.32 4.11
CA ARG A 54 6.88 3.05 5.46
C ARG A 54 5.75 3.12 6.47
N ASN A 55 5.79 2.25 7.47
CA ASN A 55 4.85 2.25 8.60
C ASN A 55 3.37 2.12 8.19
N ALA A 56 3.09 1.42 7.08
CA ALA A 56 1.72 1.20 6.61
C ALA A 56 0.85 0.46 7.65
N PHE A 57 1.47 -0.44 8.41
CA PHE A 57 0.85 -1.18 9.51
C PHE A 57 1.72 -0.98 10.77
N PRO A 58 1.42 0.02 11.61
CA PRO A 58 2.19 0.27 12.83
C PRO A 58 1.98 -0.88 13.81
N GLY A 59 3.08 -1.43 14.35
CA GLY A 59 3.03 -2.56 15.28
C GLY A 59 2.57 -3.87 14.63
N PHE A 60 2.85 -4.08 13.34
CA PHE A 60 2.55 -5.33 12.67
C PHE A 60 3.27 -6.50 13.37
N GLU A 61 2.48 -7.40 13.94
CA GLU A 61 2.93 -8.70 14.42
C GLU A 61 2.55 -9.76 13.39
N THR A 62 3.49 -10.65 13.08
CA THR A 62 3.24 -11.74 12.13
C THR A 62 2.16 -12.66 12.71
N PRO A 63 1.03 -12.89 12.00
CA PRO A 63 -0.09 -13.66 12.53
C PRO A 63 0.19 -15.17 12.62
N VAL A 64 1.31 -15.65 12.06
CA VAL A 64 1.70 -17.05 12.02
C VAL A 64 3.20 -17.16 12.29
N GLN A 65 3.60 -18.10 13.13
CA GLN A 65 5.01 -18.32 13.39
C GLN A 65 5.69 -19.01 12.20
N PRO A 66 7.01 -18.83 12.02
CA PRO A 66 7.75 -19.51 10.96
C PRO A 66 7.56 -21.03 10.97
N GLU A 67 7.53 -21.65 12.16
CA GLU A 67 7.38 -23.09 12.36
C GLU A 67 5.98 -23.58 11.95
N ASP A 68 4.94 -22.82 12.28
CA ASP A 68 3.56 -23.13 11.88
C ASP A 68 3.40 -23.03 10.36
N LEU A 69 3.95 -21.97 9.75
CA LEU A 69 3.93 -21.80 8.30
C LEU A 69 4.72 -22.90 7.57
N ALA A 70 5.83 -23.34 8.17
CA ALA A 70 6.62 -24.46 7.69
C ALA A 70 5.81 -25.76 7.73
N GLY A 71 5.14 -26.05 8.85
CA GLY A 71 4.23 -27.20 8.98
C GLY A 71 3.13 -27.19 7.93
N LEU A 72 2.43 -26.06 7.77
CA LEU A 72 1.38 -25.88 6.75
C LEU A 72 1.90 -26.09 5.32
N ALA A 73 3.13 -25.66 5.05
CA ALA A 73 3.73 -25.92 3.75
C ALA A 73 3.96 -27.42 3.52
N CYS A 74 4.10 -28.27 4.53
CA CYS A 74 4.30 -29.70 4.34
C CYS A 74 3.00 -30.51 4.13
N GLU A 75 1.83 -29.89 4.29
CA GLU A 75 0.54 -30.58 4.17
C GLU A 75 0.14 -30.87 2.71
N GLU A 76 -0.45 -32.06 2.51
CA GLU A 76 -1.05 -32.46 1.24
C GLU A 76 -2.21 -31.52 0.88
N GLY A 77 -2.22 -31.00 -0.34
CA GLY A 77 -3.23 -30.04 -0.83
C GLY A 77 -2.86 -28.57 -0.67
N VAL A 78 -1.76 -28.23 0.01
CA VAL A 78 -1.26 -26.85 0.11
C VAL A 78 -0.37 -26.50 -1.08
N LEU A 79 -0.81 -25.51 -1.88
CA LEU A 79 -0.08 -24.99 -3.04
C LEU A 79 1.16 -24.20 -2.60
N GLY A 80 2.34 -24.58 -3.10
CA GLY A 80 3.59 -23.87 -2.84
C GLY A 80 4.71 -24.31 -3.79
N PRO A 81 5.78 -23.51 -3.93
CA PRO A 81 6.87 -23.82 -4.84
C PRO A 81 7.61 -25.10 -4.42
N ALA A 82 7.87 -25.99 -5.39
CA ALA A 82 8.37 -27.33 -5.16
C ALA A 82 9.91 -27.48 -5.24
N TRP A 83 10.70 -26.44 -4.94
CA TRP A 83 12.16 -26.48 -5.16
C TRP A 83 12.98 -26.60 -3.87
N PRO A 84 13.73 -27.70 -3.63
CA PRO A 84 13.63 -29.04 -4.18
C PRO A 84 12.79 -29.91 -3.22
N ALA A 85 11.54 -30.15 -3.59
CA ALA A 85 10.47 -30.91 -2.91
C ALA A 85 10.12 -30.49 -1.44
N LYS A 86 10.30 -29.21 -1.06
CA LYS A 86 10.10 -28.67 0.31
C LYS A 86 11.17 -29.07 1.35
N ARG A 87 12.41 -29.38 0.94
CA ARG A 87 13.52 -29.82 1.84
C ARG A 87 13.93 -28.77 2.88
N ALA A 88 13.62 -28.91 4.16
CA ALA A 88 12.73 -29.82 4.87
C ALA A 88 11.90 -28.88 5.74
N CYS A 89 10.78 -28.36 5.21
CA CYS A 89 10.00 -27.25 5.76
C CYS A 89 10.86 -26.34 6.67
N TRP A 90 11.89 -25.72 6.06
CA TRP A 90 12.76 -24.70 6.67
C TRP A 90 13.82 -25.06 7.75
N ARG A 91 14.17 -26.34 8.03
CA ARG A 91 15.34 -26.77 8.87
C ARG A 91 15.62 -25.94 10.16
N GLY A 92 14.66 -25.94 11.06
CA GLY A 92 14.82 -25.90 12.52
C GLY A 92 14.36 -27.23 13.11
#